data_AF-A0A5J6MQ78-F1
#
_entry.id   AF-A0A5J6MQ78-F1
#
_cell.length_a   1.000
_cell.length_b   1.000
_cell.length_c   1.000
_cell.angle_alpha   90.00
_cell.angle_beta   90.00
_cell.angle_gamma   90.00
#
_symmetry.space_group_name_H-M   'P 1'
#
loop_
_entity.id
_entity.type
_entity.pdbx_description
1 polymer ?
#
loop_
_entity_poly.entity_id
_entity_poly.type
_entity_poly.pdbx_seq_one_letter_code
_entity_poly.pdbx_strand_id
1 'polypeptide(L)'
;MHKLQPPALLRFLILTLATFLFLVSGGYAEEIQVGSKTLSIVPPEGYCVLDHNNPADALVMDTVQKAQAGHGLVLMHFVLCTELDDWHAGRAPGYSHYGNTSVQLQDGTPHTFRISLPEFIAEMQKHMPEIDMAEIEREVNGKVEGIELSGSQVLGVIGKDSNALYVGLASAVEVEGQQTLLAGVTSFTLLGSFIANTNLTAPAEPGAHERLLVAQKAYLAELVRLNP
;
A
#
# COMPACT_ATOMS: atom_id res chain seq x y z
N MET A 1 -23.56 -1.53 -80.81
CA MET A 1 -23.02 -0.27 -81.39
C MET A 1 -23.12 0.82 -80.35
N HIS A 2 -22.03 1.60 -80.22
CA HIS A 2 -21.90 2.92 -79.58
C HIS A 2 -21.78 3.05 -78.04
N LYS A 3 -20.55 3.47 -77.69
CA LYS A 3 -20.02 4.06 -76.45
C LYS A 3 -20.87 5.24 -75.94
N LEU A 4 -20.81 5.48 -74.63
CA LEU A 4 -20.40 6.78 -74.07
C LEU A 4 -20.06 6.65 -72.57
N GLN A 5 -18.93 7.25 -72.21
CA GLN A 5 -18.34 7.34 -70.87
C GLN A 5 -18.33 8.86 -70.47
N PRO A 6 -17.90 9.24 -69.23
CA PRO A 6 -18.64 9.99 -68.20
C PRO A 6 -18.20 11.50 -68.16
N PRO A 7 -18.51 12.37 -67.15
CA PRO A 7 -18.03 12.35 -65.74
C PRO A 7 -19.12 12.87 -64.75
N ALA A 8 -19.00 12.98 -63.43
CA ALA A 8 -18.00 13.67 -62.63
C ALA A 8 -18.38 13.55 -61.12
N LEU A 9 -17.36 13.40 -60.28
CA LEU A 9 -17.23 14.01 -58.95
C LEU A 9 -18.38 13.85 -57.93
N LEU A 10 -18.20 12.93 -56.98
CA LEU A 10 -18.31 13.33 -55.58
C LEU A 10 -17.36 12.50 -54.71
N ARG A 11 -16.29 13.17 -54.28
CA ARG A 11 -15.35 12.71 -53.27
C ARG A 11 -16.07 12.71 -51.92
N PHE A 12 -16.19 11.56 -51.27
CA PHE A 12 -16.35 11.51 -49.83
C PHE A 12 -15.21 10.69 -49.23
N LEU A 13 -14.24 11.44 -48.72
CA LEU A 13 -13.14 10.97 -47.90
C LEU A 13 -13.73 10.68 -46.51
N ILE A 14 -13.99 9.41 -46.18
CA ILE A 14 -14.34 9.02 -44.81
C ILE A 14 -13.04 8.90 -44.03
N LEU A 15 -12.74 9.94 -43.25
CA LEU A 15 -11.65 9.95 -42.28
C LEU A 15 -12.14 9.23 -41.02
N THR A 16 -11.89 7.92 -40.89
CA THR A 16 -12.11 7.20 -39.63
C THR A 16 -11.03 7.59 -38.63
N LEU A 17 -11.38 8.54 -37.75
CA LEU A 17 -10.62 8.90 -36.57
C LEU A 17 -10.70 7.74 -35.56
N ALA A 18 -9.69 6.87 -35.55
CA ALA A 18 -9.54 5.84 -34.52
C ALA A 18 -9.10 6.51 -33.22
N THR A 19 -10.06 6.88 -32.38
CA THR A 19 -9.82 7.36 -31.02
C THR A 19 -9.39 6.17 -30.17
N PHE A 20 -8.08 6.00 -29.99
CA PHE A 20 -7.52 5.14 -28.96
C PHE A 20 -7.91 5.73 -27.59
N LEU A 21 -8.99 5.22 -26.99
CA LEU A 21 -9.20 5.38 -25.56
C LEU A 21 -8.15 4.52 -24.85
N PHE A 22 -7.05 5.16 -24.45
CA PHE A 22 -6.26 4.64 -23.34
C PHE A 22 -7.15 4.75 -22.09
N LEU A 23 -7.73 3.63 -21.68
CA LEU A 23 -8.25 3.48 -20.31
C LEU A 23 -7.04 3.53 -19.39
N VAL A 24 -6.67 4.75 -18.99
CA VAL A 24 -5.81 4.93 -17.82
C VAL A 24 -6.68 4.50 -16.65
N SER A 25 -6.47 3.28 -16.16
CA SER A 25 -6.96 2.83 -14.86
C SER A 25 -6.24 3.65 -13.79
N GLY A 26 -6.64 4.90 -13.63
CA GLY A 26 -6.33 5.65 -12.43
C GLY A 26 -6.88 4.86 -11.25
N GLY A 27 -6.05 4.61 -10.24
CA GLY A 27 -6.50 4.06 -8.97
C GLY A 27 -7.59 4.97 -8.43
N TYR A 28 -8.84 4.54 -8.53
CA TYR A 28 -9.95 5.29 -7.97
C TYR A 28 -9.85 5.19 -6.45
N ALA A 29 -10.01 6.33 -5.77
CA ALA A 29 -10.22 6.34 -4.33
C ALA A 29 -11.47 5.53 -4.02
N GLU A 30 -11.33 4.56 -3.12
CA GLU A 30 -12.43 3.80 -2.58
C GLU A 30 -12.97 4.53 -1.35
N GLU A 31 -14.28 4.75 -1.35
CA GLU A 31 -14.98 5.37 -0.24
C GLU A 31 -15.40 4.30 0.78
N ILE A 32 -14.72 4.27 1.92
CA ILE A 32 -14.88 3.22 2.93
C ILE A 32 -15.53 3.82 4.18
N GLN A 33 -16.66 3.22 4.61
CA GLN A 33 -17.34 3.65 5.82
C GLN A 33 -16.59 3.17 7.07
N VAL A 34 -16.13 4.11 7.91
CA VAL A 34 -15.47 3.85 9.19
C VAL A 34 -16.22 4.60 10.29
N GLY A 35 -16.96 3.85 11.11
CA GLY A 35 -17.84 4.43 12.12
C GLY A 35 -18.87 5.37 11.49
N SER A 36 -18.86 6.65 11.88
CA SER A 36 -19.77 7.67 11.35
C SER A 36 -19.23 8.49 10.18
N LYS A 37 -18.00 8.20 9.71
CA LYS A 37 -17.36 8.93 8.61
C LYS A 37 -17.07 8.00 7.44
N THR A 38 -16.96 8.58 6.27
CA THR A 38 -16.43 7.92 5.08
C THR A 38 -14.99 8.38 4.90
N LEU A 39 -14.09 7.43 4.66
CA LEU A 39 -12.69 7.70 4.35
C LEU A 39 -12.42 7.36 2.89
N SER A 40 -11.71 8.24 2.18
CA SER A 40 -11.28 8.03 0.80
C SER A 40 -9.90 7.37 0.81
N ILE A 41 -9.83 6.07 0.51
CA ILE A 41 -8.59 5.29 0.54
C ILE A 41 -8.16 4.96 -0.89
N VAL A 42 -6.90 5.20 -1.22
CA VAL A 42 -6.27 4.83 -2.51
C VAL A 42 -5.10 3.89 -2.25
N PRO A 43 -4.68 3.03 -3.19
CA PRO A 43 -3.39 2.36 -3.08
C PRO A 43 -2.23 3.35 -3.37
N PRO A 44 -1.00 3.06 -2.91
CA PRO A 44 0.19 3.77 -3.34
C PRO A 44 0.41 3.66 -4.85
N GLU A 45 1.20 4.57 -5.43
CA GLU A 45 1.57 4.50 -6.85
C GLU A 45 2.27 3.18 -7.18
N GLY A 46 1.82 2.51 -8.26
CA GLY A 46 2.35 1.22 -8.70
C GLY A 46 1.75 0.00 -7.98
N TYR A 47 0.90 0.22 -6.98
CA TYR A 47 0.21 -0.86 -6.26
C TYR A 47 -1.23 -1.02 -6.73
N CYS A 48 -1.69 -2.27 -6.71
CA CYS A 48 -3.02 -2.71 -7.07
C CYS A 48 -3.72 -3.32 -5.85
N VAL A 49 -5.03 -3.11 -5.76
CA VAL A 49 -5.88 -3.68 -4.69
C VAL A 49 -6.28 -5.09 -5.09
N LEU A 50 -6.39 -5.98 -4.10
CA LEU A 50 -6.88 -7.35 -4.30
C LEU A 50 -8.37 -7.35 -4.68
N ASP A 51 -8.77 -8.23 -5.61
CA ASP A 51 -10.16 -8.35 -6.07
C ASP A 51 -10.96 -9.33 -5.17
N HIS A 52 -11.98 -8.83 -4.48
CA HIS A 52 -12.87 -9.65 -3.65
C HIS A 52 -13.58 -10.79 -4.41
N ASN A 53 -13.71 -10.67 -5.73
CA ASN A 53 -14.32 -11.71 -6.56
C ASN A 53 -13.32 -12.80 -6.99
N ASN A 54 -12.03 -12.57 -6.82
CA ASN A 54 -11.00 -13.59 -6.99
C ASN A 54 -10.85 -14.41 -5.69
N PRO A 55 -11.04 -15.74 -5.70
CA PRO A 55 -10.97 -16.55 -4.48
C PRO A 55 -9.62 -16.53 -3.76
N ALA A 56 -8.50 -16.39 -4.49
CA ALA A 56 -7.17 -16.35 -3.89
C ALA A 56 -6.96 -15.03 -3.14
N ASP A 57 -7.37 -13.92 -3.75
CA ASP A 57 -7.36 -12.58 -3.18
C ASP A 57 -8.24 -12.49 -1.94
N ALA A 58 -9.45 -13.03 -2.01
CA ALA A 58 -10.38 -13.08 -0.88
C ALA A 58 -9.79 -13.84 0.32
N LEU A 59 -9.07 -14.93 0.08
CA LEU A 59 -8.39 -15.70 1.14
C LEU A 59 -7.27 -14.90 1.80
N VAL A 60 -6.48 -14.16 1.02
CA VAL A 60 -5.44 -13.26 1.56
C VAL A 60 -6.09 -12.19 2.43
N MET A 61 -7.11 -11.50 1.91
CA MET A 61 -7.78 -10.42 2.65
C MET A 61 -8.39 -10.90 3.96
N ASP A 62 -9.03 -12.08 3.97
CA ASP A 62 -9.55 -12.71 5.19
C ASP A 62 -8.41 -13.02 6.18
N THR A 63 -7.28 -13.53 5.70
CA THR A 63 -6.09 -13.81 6.53
C THR A 63 -5.52 -12.54 7.15
N VAL A 64 -5.36 -11.49 6.35
CA VAL A 64 -4.84 -10.18 6.80
C VAL A 64 -5.79 -9.55 7.82
N GLN A 65 -7.11 -9.61 7.59
CA GLN A 65 -8.11 -9.09 8.51
C GLN A 65 -8.14 -9.88 9.83
N LYS A 66 -7.98 -11.21 9.79
CA LYS A 66 -7.88 -12.06 10.99
C LYS A 66 -6.62 -11.76 11.78
N ALA A 67 -5.49 -11.52 11.13
CA ALA A 67 -4.23 -11.15 11.79
C ALA A 67 -4.34 -9.84 12.57
N GLN A 68 -5.21 -8.91 12.14
CA GLN A 68 -5.45 -7.63 12.80
C GLN A 68 -6.67 -7.64 13.74
N ALA A 69 -7.36 -8.76 13.88
CA ALA A 69 -8.60 -8.83 14.63
C ALA A 69 -8.42 -8.36 16.09
N GLY A 70 -9.31 -7.48 16.55
CA GLY A 70 -9.28 -6.89 17.89
C GLY A 70 -8.37 -5.67 18.05
N HIS A 71 -7.43 -5.45 17.13
CA HIS A 71 -6.47 -4.33 17.18
C HIS A 71 -6.67 -3.32 16.04
N GLY A 72 -7.11 -3.78 14.86
CA GLY A 72 -7.28 -2.93 13.69
C GLY A 72 -8.38 -3.42 12.75
N LEU A 73 -8.94 -2.47 12.01
CA LEU A 73 -9.78 -2.74 10.84
C LEU A 73 -8.95 -2.44 9.59
N VAL A 74 -8.74 -3.45 8.75
CA VAL A 74 -8.00 -3.28 7.49
C VAL A 74 -8.97 -2.70 6.48
N LEU A 75 -8.63 -1.52 5.96
CA LEU A 75 -9.43 -0.81 4.98
C LEU A 75 -9.06 -1.22 3.57
N MET A 76 -7.77 -1.44 3.31
CA MET A 76 -7.28 -1.81 1.99
C MET A 76 -6.01 -2.65 2.14
N HIS A 77 -5.91 -3.73 1.38
CA HIS A 77 -4.68 -4.48 1.17
C HIS A 77 -4.25 -4.34 -0.29
N PHE A 78 -2.97 -4.12 -0.52
CA PHE A 78 -2.45 -3.84 -1.86
C PHE A 78 -1.11 -4.51 -2.10
N VAL A 79 -0.86 -4.84 -3.37
CA VAL A 79 0.32 -5.58 -3.86
C VAL A 79 0.89 -4.84 -5.07
N LEU A 80 2.21 -4.90 -5.30
CA LEU A 80 2.80 -4.32 -6.51
C LEU A 80 2.11 -4.92 -7.74
N CYS A 81 1.56 -4.09 -8.63
CA CYS A 81 0.68 -4.55 -9.70
C CYS A 81 1.32 -5.65 -10.56
N THR A 82 2.62 -5.53 -10.85
CA THR A 82 3.35 -6.54 -11.64
C THR A 82 3.46 -7.89 -10.94
N GLU A 83 3.64 -7.90 -9.61
CA GLU A 83 3.68 -9.15 -8.85
C GLU A 83 2.29 -9.78 -8.72
N LEU A 84 1.25 -8.95 -8.57
CA LEU A 84 -0.14 -9.43 -8.54
C LEU A 84 -0.50 -10.11 -9.87
N ASP A 85 -0.15 -9.49 -11.00
CA ASP A 85 -0.35 -10.05 -12.34
C ASP A 85 0.40 -11.38 -12.54
N ASP A 86 1.63 -11.47 -12.04
CA ASP A 86 2.44 -12.69 -12.11
C ASP A 86 1.88 -13.81 -11.23
N TRP A 87 1.43 -13.47 -10.02
CA TRP A 87 0.82 -14.42 -9.10
C TRP A 87 -0.52 -14.97 -9.63
N HIS A 88 -1.41 -14.10 -10.11
CA HIS A 88 -2.70 -14.50 -10.70
C HIS A 88 -2.53 -15.36 -11.94
N ALA A 89 -1.50 -15.09 -12.74
CA ALA A 89 -1.18 -15.89 -13.91
C ALA A 89 -0.40 -17.19 -13.59
N GLY A 90 -0.10 -17.46 -12.32
CA GLY A 90 0.69 -18.62 -11.88
C GLY A 90 2.14 -18.59 -12.36
N ARG A 91 2.67 -17.42 -12.75
CA ARG A 91 4.07 -17.22 -13.14
C ARG A 91 4.98 -17.09 -11.91
N ALA A 92 4.42 -16.71 -10.77
CA ALA A 92 5.09 -16.68 -9.48
C ALA A 92 4.23 -17.40 -8.42
N PRO A 93 4.87 -18.07 -7.43
CA PRO A 93 4.15 -18.74 -6.35
C PRO A 93 3.50 -17.78 -5.35
N GLY A 94 3.91 -16.50 -5.36
CA GLY A 94 3.42 -15.44 -4.48
C GLY A 94 4.03 -14.08 -4.85
N TYR A 95 3.95 -13.13 -3.93
CA TYR A 95 4.46 -11.76 -4.08
C TYR A 95 5.22 -11.33 -2.81
N SER A 96 6.05 -10.30 -2.94
CA SER A 96 6.95 -9.84 -1.88
C SER A 96 6.84 -8.35 -1.56
N HIS A 97 6.20 -7.59 -2.46
CA HIS A 97 5.90 -6.18 -2.33
C HIS A 97 4.41 -5.99 -2.04
N TYR A 98 4.09 -5.72 -0.79
CA TYR A 98 2.70 -5.58 -0.36
C TYR A 98 2.57 -4.62 0.81
N GLY A 99 1.32 -4.29 1.14
CA GLY A 99 1.02 -3.41 2.23
C GLY A 99 -0.45 -3.37 2.56
N ASN A 100 -0.79 -2.59 3.58
CA ASN A 100 -2.18 -2.34 3.92
C ASN A 100 -2.35 -0.96 4.55
N THR A 101 -3.59 -0.48 4.49
CA THR A 101 -4.08 0.66 5.27
C THR A 101 -5.11 0.15 6.26
N SER A 102 -5.00 0.59 7.51
CA SER A 102 -5.88 0.17 8.59
C SER A 102 -6.17 1.34 9.53
N VAL A 103 -7.25 1.22 10.29
CA VAL A 103 -7.54 2.10 11.43
C VAL A 103 -7.49 1.29 12.72
N GLN A 104 -7.02 1.91 13.80
CA GLN A 104 -6.95 1.25 15.09
C GLN A 104 -8.33 1.13 15.72
N LEU A 105 -8.56 -0.01 16.37
CA LEU A 105 -9.77 -0.27 17.14
C LEU A 105 -9.50 -0.08 18.63
N GLN A 106 -10.47 0.49 19.33
CA GLN A 106 -10.55 0.43 20.79
C GLN A 106 -11.86 -0.26 21.17
N ASP A 107 -11.76 -1.31 21.99
CA ASP A 107 -12.89 -2.15 22.39
C ASP A 107 -13.72 -2.65 21.20
N GLY A 108 -13.04 -3.00 20.10
CA GLY A 108 -13.64 -3.52 18.87
C GLY A 108 -14.28 -2.47 17.95
N THR A 109 -14.14 -1.17 18.25
CA THR A 109 -14.72 -0.08 17.45
C THR A 109 -13.68 0.92 16.99
N PRO A 110 -13.81 1.54 15.79
CA PRO A 110 -12.90 2.60 15.36
C PRO A 110 -12.91 3.75 16.36
N HIS A 111 -11.76 4.05 16.95
CA HIS A 111 -11.65 5.11 17.95
C HIS A 111 -11.23 6.43 17.30
N THR A 112 -11.90 7.52 17.71
CA THR A 112 -11.58 8.87 17.23
C THR A 112 -10.84 9.68 18.28
N PHE A 113 -9.79 10.40 17.86
CA PHE A 113 -9.05 11.33 18.70
C PHE A 113 -9.45 12.77 18.39
N ARG A 114 -9.42 13.61 19.42
CA ARG A 114 -9.70 15.06 19.34
C ARG A 114 -8.43 15.87 19.56
N ILE A 115 -7.38 15.48 18.86
CA ILE A 115 -6.12 16.21 18.80
C ILE A 115 -5.78 16.45 17.34
N SER A 116 -5.00 17.49 17.07
CA SER A 116 -4.50 17.74 15.73
C SER A 116 -3.45 16.71 15.32
N LEU A 117 -3.25 16.49 14.03
CA LEU A 117 -2.22 15.60 13.51
C LEU A 117 -0.80 15.96 14.02
N PRO A 118 -0.37 17.24 14.07
CA PRO A 118 0.91 17.61 14.67
C PRO A 118 1.03 17.24 16.15
N GLU A 119 -0.03 17.41 16.94
CA GLU A 119 -0.05 17.01 18.35
C GLU A 119 0.02 15.49 18.49
N PHE A 120 -0.68 14.74 17.64
CA PHE A 120 -0.62 13.28 17.62
C PHE A 120 0.78 12.77 17.32
N ILE A 121 1.43 13.27 16.26
CA ILE A 121 2.81 12.89 15.89
C ILE A 121 3.78 13.21 17.04
N ALA A 122 3.66 14.40 17.63
CA ALA A 122 4.51 14.81 18.75
C ALA A 122 4.33 13.93 19.98
N GLU A 123 3.11 13.46 20.26
CA GLU A 123 2.85 12.54 21.37
C GLU A 123 3.42 11.15 21.09
N MET A 124 3.16 10.58 19.90
CA MET A 124 3.69 9.28 19.51
C MET A 124 5.22 9.21 19.57
N GLN A 125 5.90 10.28 19.13
CA GLN A 125 7.36 10.36 19.15
C GLN A 125 7.94 10.29 20.58
N LYS A 126 7.23 10.76 21.61
CA LYS A 126 7.74 10.66 23.00
C LYS A 126 7.88 9.22 23.48
N HIS A 127 7.08 8.31 22.92
CA HIS A 127 7.02 6.90 23.31
C HIS A 127 7.83 6.00 22.38
N MET A 128 8.36 6.54 21.27
CA MET A 128 9.06 5.78 20.24
C MET A 128 10.43 6.41 19.94
N PRO A 129 11.55 5.79 20.36
CA PRO A 129 12.88 6.34 20.11
C PRO A 129 13.23 6.34 18.61
N GLU A 130 13.96 7.37 18.18
CA GLU A 130 14.54 7.45 16.84
C GLU A 130 15.75 6.52 16.71
N ILE A 131 15.91 5.92 15.53
CA ILE A 131 17.04 5.07 15.18
C ILE A 131 17.64 5.53 13.84
N ASP A 132 18.96 5.37 13.70
CA ASP A 132 19.66 5.67 12.46
C ASP A 132 19.43 4.56 11.41
N MET A 133 19.28 4.94 10.14
CA MET A 133 19.07 3.97 9.05
C MET A 133 20.26 3.02 8.88
N ALA A 134 21.49 3.49 9.08
CA ALA A 134 22.68 2.64 9.03
C ALA A 134 22.72 1.65 10.22
N GLU A 135 22.03 1.94 11.32
CA GLU A 135 21.82 0.98 12.40
C GLU A 135 20.80 -0.08 11.99
N ILE A 136 19.70 0.30 11.37
CA ILE A 136 18.72 -0.63 10.80
C ILE A 136 19.34 -1.60 9.81
N GLU A 137 20.13 -1.10 8.84
CA GLU A 137 20.79 -1.97 7.87
C GLU A 137 21.72 -2.97 8.55
N ARG A 138 22.44 -2.55 9.61
CA ARG A 138 23.28 -3.46 10.40
C ARG A 138 22.46 -4.49 11.15
N GLU A 139 21.33 -4.10 11.73
CA GLU A 139 20.47 -5.03 12.46
C GLU A 139 19.85 -6.08 11.52
N VAL A 140 19.33 -5.65 10.36
CA VAL A 140 18.70 -6.54 9.39
C VAL A 140 19.72 -7.50 8.79
N ASN A 141 20.90 -7.01 8.41
CA ASN A 141 21.96 -7.85 7.84
C ASN A 141 22.65 -8.74 8.89
N GLY A 142 22.65 -8.33 10.16
CA GLY A 142 23.33 -9.04 11.25
C GLY A 142 22.47 -10.06 12.00
N LYS A 143 21.13 -10.02 11.87
CA LYS A 143 20.18 -10.82 12.67
C LYS A 143 19.45 -11.92 11.89
N VAL A 144 20.01 -12.46 10.80
CA VAL A 144 19.41 -13.62 10.08
C VAL A 144 19.07 -14.77 11.06
N GLU A 145 19.87 -14.95 12.12
CA GLU A 145 19.69 -16.00 13.13
C GLU A 145 18.79 -15.61 14.34
N GLY A 146 18.28 -14.38 14.41
CA GLY A 146 17.60 -13.84 15.61
C GLY A 146 16.31 -13.05 15.37
N ILE A 147 15.89 -12.85 14.12
CA ILE A 147 14.54 -12.36 13.81
C ILE A 147 13.59 -13.53 14.04
N GLU A 148 12.67 -13.38 15.00
CA GLU A 148 11.65 -14.40 15.25
C GLU A 148 10.89 -14.69 13.95
N LEU A 149 10.81 -15.97 13.59
CA LEU A 149 9.98 -16.49 12.49
C LEU A 149 8.48 -16.21 12.71
N SER A 150 8.12 -15.68 13.88
CA SER A 150 6.76 -15.39 14.33
C SER A 150 6.54 -13.90 14.62
N GLY A 151 6.81 -13.01 13.66
CA GLY A 151 6.33 -11.64 13.75
C GLY A 151 7.15 -10.60 12.99
N SER A 152 6.65 -9.36 12.99
CA SER A 152 7.42 -8.18 12.60
C SER A 152 8.11 -7.59 13.82
N GLN A 153 9.44 -7.50 13.77
CA GLN A 153 10.25 -6.79 14.74
C GLN A 153 10.21 -5.29 14.43
N VAL A 154 9.90 -4.48 15.46
CA VAL A 154 10.00 -3.02 15.40
C VAL A 154 11.45 -2.62 15.59
N LEU A 155 12.01 -1.86 14.64
CA LEU A 155 13.39 -1.41 14.68
C LEU A 155 13.52 -0.02 15.33
N GLY A 156 12.54 0.86 15.10
CA GLY A 156 12.51 2.21 15.67
C GLY A 156 11.98 3.25 14.68
N VAL A 157 11.89 4.50 15.12
CA VAL A 157 11.46 5.62 14.26
C VAL A 157 12.55 5.96 13.27
N ILE A 158 12.21 5.93 11.98
CA ILE A 158 13.12 6.18 10.86
C ILE A 158 12.85 7.50 10.14
N GLY A 159 11.75 8.17 10.50
CA GLY A 159 11.42 9.46 9.95
C GLY A 159 10.14 10.03 10.52
N LYS A 160 9.93 11.32 10.24
CA LYS A 160 8.67 12.03 10.48
C LYS A 160 8.54 13.16 9.47
N ASP A 161 7.31 13.59 9.25
CA ASP A 161 6.98 14.84 8.58
C ASP A 161 5.63 15.37 9.11
N SER A 162 4.99 16.30 8.40
CA SER A 162 3.69 16.84 8.78
C SER A 162 2.54 15.85 8.65
N ASN A 163 2.74 14.73 7.95
CA ASN A 163 1.70 13.77 7.60
C ASN A 163 1.76 12.52 8.50
N ALA A 164 2.93 12.08 8.94
CA ALA A 164 3.04 10.88 9.78
C ALA A 164 4.36 10.76 10.57
N LEU A 165 4.35 9.82 11.51
CA LEU A 165 5.54 9.20 12.10
C LEU A 165 5.82 7.87 11.39
N TYR A 166 7.05 7.61 10.97
CA TYR A 166 7.44 6.42 10.20
C TYR A 166 8.38 5.53 11.02
N VAL A 167 8.12 4.24 11.02
CA VAL A 167 8.80 3.24 11.85
C VAL A 167 9.28 2.09 10.97
N GLY A 168 10.56 1.75 11.12
CA GLY A 168 11.17 0.62 10.43
C GLY A 168 10.76 -0.71 11.06
N LEU A 169 10.47 -1.69 10.20
CA LEU A 169 10.16 -3.06 10.57
C LEU A 169 11.13 -4.03 9.89
N ALA A 170 11.38 -5.16 10.52
CA ALA A 170 12.00 -6.33 9.91
C ALA A 170 11.12 -7.55 10.19
N SER A 171 10.94 -8.42 9.20
CA SER A 171 10.26 -9.70 9.41
C SER A 171 10.93 -10.79 8.59
N ALA A 172 10.68 -12.03 8.98
CA ALA A 172 11.12 -13.19 8.24
C ALA A 172 9.89 -14.03 7.87
N VAL A 173 9.85 -14.51 6.63
CA VAL A 173 8.83 -15.45 6.15
C VAL A 173 9.50 -16.71 5.64
N GLU A 174 8.87 -17.87 5.84
CA GLU A 174 9.34 -19.12 5.24
C GLU A 174 8.57 -19.40 3.95
N VAL A 175 9.29 -19.51 2.84
CA VAL A 175 8.75 -19.87 1.53
C VAL A 175 9.51 -21.10 1.05
N GLU A 176 8.80 -22.21 0.80
CA GLU A 176 9.39 -23.47 0.35
C GLU A 176 10.56 -23.98 1.23
N GLY A 177 10.50 -23.73 2.55
CA GLY A 177 11.54 -24.11 3.49
C GLY A 177 12.77 -23.18 3.49
N GLN A 178 12.72 -22.06 2.77
CA GLN A 178 13.72 -21.00 2.82
C GLN A 178 13.20 -19.77 3.56
N GLN A 179 13.98 -19.30 4.53
CA GLN A 179 13.70 -18.06 5.23
C GLN A 179 14.06 -16.86 4.35
N THR A 180 13.08 -16.02 4.06
CA THR A 180 13.24 -14.76 3.33
C THR A 180 13.05 -13.60 4.30
N LEU A 181 14.03 -12.69 4.34
CA LEU A 181 13.92 -11.46 5.13
C LEU A 181 13.16 -10.39 4.34
N LEU A 182 12.28 -9.70 5.04
CA LEU A 182 11.48 -8.60 4.52
C LEU A 182 11.79 -7.33 5.32
N ALA A 183 12.02 -6.25 4.59
CA ALA A 183 12.04 -4.90 5.11
C ALA A 183 10.61 -4.35 5.12
N GLY A 184 10.24 -3.65 6.18
CA GLY A 184 8.96 -2.96 6.26
C GLY A 184 9.10 -1.53 6.74
N VAL A 185 8.16 -0.69 6.35
CA VAL A 185 7.94 0.63 6.94
C VAL A 185 6.47 0.73 7.28
N THR A 186 6.17 0.88 8.56
CA THR A 186 4.84 1.25 9.03
C THR A 186 4.80 2.73 9.38
N SER A 187 3.65 3.35 9.30
CA SER A 187 3.47 4.73 9.73
C SER A 187 2.23 4.92 10.57
N PHE A 188 2.28 5.90 11.46
CA PHE A 188 1.17 6.32 12.31
C PHE A 188 0.73 7.73 11.91
N THR A 189 -0.55 7.89 11.59
CA THR A 189 -1.16 9.16 11.19
C THR A 189 -2.60 9.29 11.72
N LEU A 190 -3.24 10.42 11.42
CA LEU A 190 -4.68 10.60 11.53
C LEU A 190 -5.28 10.73 10.13
N LEU A 191 -6.29 9.91 9.83
CA LEU A 191 -7.18 10.11 8.68
C LEU A 191 -8.51 10.66 9.20
N GLY A 192 -8.73 11.94 8.97
CA GLY A 192 -9.71 12.75 9.69
C GLY A 192 -9.47 12.73 11.19
N SER A 193 -10.19 11.86 11.90
CA SER A 193 -10.07 11.74 13.36
C SER A 193 -9.68 10.34 13.84
N PHE A 194 -9.45 9.38 12.94
CA PHE A 194 -9.07 8.02 13.30
C PHE A 194 -7.55 7.88 13.29
N ILE A 195 -6.99 7.17 14.28
CA ILE A 195 -5.60 6.72 14.15
C ILE A 195 -5.57 5.67 13.04
N ALA A 196 -4.81 5.99 12.01
CA ALA A 196 -4.57 5.10 10.89
C ALA A 196 -3.12 4.65 10.89
N ASN A 197 -2.94 3.38 10.53
CA ASN A 197 -1.66 2.78 10.28
C ASN A 197 -1.61 2.31 8.84
N THR A 198 -0.49 2.54 8.18
CA THR A 198 -0.22 1.98 6.86
C THR A 198 1.12 1.30 6.87
N ASN A 199 1.26 0.18 6.17
CA ASN A 199 2.50 -0.56 6.06
C ASN A 199 2.88 -0.76 4.59
N LEU A 200 4.16 -0.63 4.26
CA LEU A 200 4.77 -1.12 3.02
C LEU A 200 5.87 -2.11 3.34
N THR A 201 5.91 -3.22 2.60
CA THR A 201 6.86 -4.29 2.75
C THR A 201 7.51 -4.63 1.42
N ALA A 202 8.79 -5.01 1.45
CA ALA A 202 9.57 -5.47 0.31
C ALA A 202 10.67 -6.44 0.78
N PRO A 203 11.34 -7.19 -0.13
CA PRO A 203 12.56 -7.93 0.20
C PRO A 203 13.61 -7.05 0.89
N ALA A 204 14.30 -7.61 1.89
CA ALA A 204 15.32 -6.92 2.69
C ALA A 204 16.67 -6.77 1.95
N GLU A 205 16.67 -6.02 0.86
CA GLU A 205 17.87 -5.66 0.10
C GLU A 205 18.52 -4.37 0.64
N PRO A 206 19.81 -4.10 0.33
CA PRO A 206 20.43 -2.83 0.68
C PRO A 206 19.60 -1.61 0.23
N GLY A 207 19.42 -0.64 1.13
CA GLY A 207 18.60 0.54 0.88
C GLY A 207 17.08 0.30 0.82
N ALA A 208 16.56 -0.88 1.19
CA ALA A 208 15.13 -1.18 1.09
C ALA A 208 14.28 -0.27 1.99
N HIS A 209 14.69 -0.05 3.25
CA HIS A 209 13.98 0.84 4.17
C HIS A 209 13.93 2.29 3.68
N GLU A 210 14.98 2.79 3.03
CA GLU A 210 15.02 4.13 2.44
C GLU A 210 14.03 4.26 1.29
N ARG A 211 14.00 3.27 0.37
CA ARG A 211 13.05 3.26 -0.74
C ARG A 211 11.61 3.18 -0.24
N LEU A 212 11.36 2.30 0.73
CA LEU A 212 10.06 2.16 1.38
C LEU A 212 9.66 3.46 2.11
N LEU A 213 10.57 4.13 2.81
CA LEU A 213 10.29 5.40 3.49
C LEU A 213 9.91 6.50 2.50
N VAL A 214 10.60 6.60 1.36
CA VAL A 214 10.25 7.57 0.30
C VAL A 214 8.85 7.29 -0.25
N ALA A 215 8.55 6.02 -0.56
CA ALA A 215 7.23 5.62 -1.06
C ALA A 215 6.13 5.88 -0.01
N GLN A 216 6.39 5.55 1.26
CA GLN A 216 5.46 5.78 2.37
C GLN A 216 5.16 7.26 2.52
N LYS A 217 6.16 8.15 2.48
CA LYS A 217 5.95 9.60 2.59
C LYS A 217 5.05 10.15 1.48
N ALA A 218 5.28 9.73 0.24
CA ALA A 218 4.44 10.13 -0.89
C ALA A 218 3.00 9.62 -0.71
N TYR A 219 2.85 8.36 -0.28
CA TYR A 219 1.55 7.75 -0.05
C TYR A 219 0.75 8.45 1.06
N LEU A 220 1.38 8.74 2.20
CA LEU A 220 0.74 9.40 3.33
C LEU A 220 0.36 10.85 3.04
N ALA A 221 1.16 11.56 2.24
CA ALA A 221 0.81 12.89 1.80
C ALA A 221 -0.53 12.89 1.04
N GLU A 222 -0.75 11.89 0.18
CA GLU A 222 -2.01 11.76 -0.56
C GLU A 222 -3.17 11.31 0.33
N LEU A 223 -2.98 10.28 1.16
CA LEU A 223 -4.04 9.80 2.06
C LEU A 223 -4.53 10.89 3.03
N VAL A 224 -3.61 11.63 3.65
CA VAL A 224 -3.97 12.72 4.58
C VAL A 224 -4.68 13.85 3.82
N ARG A 225 -4.24 14.18 2.61
CA ARG A 225 -4.90 15.19 1.76
C ARG A 225 -6.34 14.81 1.41
N LEU A 226 -6.59 13.53 1.16
CA LEU A 226 -7.93 13.00 0.86
C LEU A 226 -8.82 12.92 2.11
N ASN A 227 -8.24 12.87 3.31
CA ASN A 227 -8.95 12.67 4.58
C ASN A 227 -8.55 13.70 5.64
N PRO A 228 -8.94 14.99 5.48
CA PRO A 228 -8.57 16.07 6.40
C PRO A 228 -9.25 15.99 7.77
#